data_AF-A0A937JAT5-F1
#
_entry.id   AF-A0A937JAT5-F1
#
_cell.length_a   1.000
_cell.length_b   1.000
_cell.length_c   1.000
_cell.angle_alpha   90.00
_cell.angle_beta   90.00
_cell.angle_gamma   90.00
#
_symmetry.space_group_name_H-M   'P 1'
#
loop_
_entity.id
_entity.type
_entity.pdbx_description
1 polymer ?
#
loop_
_entity_poly.entity_id
_entity_poly.type
_entity_poly.pdbx_seq_one_letter_code
_entity_poly.pdbx_strand_id
1 'polypeptide(L)'
;MNELEKILGVTFPNNTVITNATNTTKKVKKNSIFFGLQGTKVHGSKYIEEAIELGASVAVHDDPNLKINNTDIEDKIFYIEDIDDSWKEVEKHEKNCVFINAVTESDELVYISNKLLVFLCALNSSCRFISRSLETGHYVIPSFNGFTGTNGKTSSAFMAHQLENSFYADGTDFQSIYIGTLGFQYYEHNDHYYENNGMKATNFDTSISGNTTPDIFEIFEILRKISDDTLNNNTTESELEIYKEVSDDEYPFYQIPETTINIEISSHALDQGRLKYLPFSKVALMNIGSDHIDYHRTINEYEKSKLRIFDLVHKNGKKYIGINAINTESKVFKEYLAHHEMPITIGFEDKSADIYCEISKPIKSGKENTFKITRNIPWDDADIYINSHSLEIEYACKIFPEFNIHNLVFSIVMTSDSFMFPNAECFYEPEVGREEAIAIDYELDEDIKDEDINSYPVKLNKRVQLPPGRTQIISDIPANVIIDYAHNAESFDFFLSSIKDSYEKLVIIFGCGGDRDKDKRPKMLASAIQHGDKIIFTSDNSRNEKFKDIFNDASEGNDIKDVSMIEDRKEAIIHGAKLINKNDCLVILGKGHEETQEINREVTHFSDYEVVHEIYK
;
A
#
# COMPACT_ATOMS: atom_id res chain seq x y z
N MET A 1 12.17 -31.92 20.56
CA MET A 1 12.17 -30.93 19.48
C MET A 1 10.77 -30.36 19.36
N ASN A 2 10.58 -29.10 19.77
CA ASN A 2 9.36 -28.34 19.55
C ASN A 2 9.17 -28.08 18.04
N GLU A 3 8.04 -27.51 17.66
CA GLU A 3 7.72 -27.25 16.26
C GLU A 3 8.71 -26.31 15.56
N LEU A 4 9.07 -25.20 16.20
CA LEU A 4 10.00 -24.21 15.65
C LEU A 4 11.38 -24.82 15.34
N GLU A 5 11.87 -25.65 16.25
CA GLU A 5 13.12 -26.41 16.07
C GLU A 5 13.04 -27.38 14.88
N LYS A 6 11.89 -28.06 14.69
CA LYS A 6 11.68 -28.97 13.54
C LYS A 6 11.68 -28.23 12.20
N ILE A 7 11.05 -27.06 12.15
CA ILE A 7 10.99 -26.23 10.93
C ILE A 7 12.40 -25.76 10.54
N LEU A 8 13.19 -25.34 11.52
CA LEU A 8 14.56 -24.88 11.28
C LEU A 8 15.58 -26.03 11.15
N GLY A 9 15.25 -27.24 11.59
CA GLY A 9 16.16 -28.38 11.57
C GLY A 9 17.29 -28.29 12.60
N VAL A 10 17.05 -27.60 13.72
CA VAL A 10 18.05 -27.33 14.78
C VAL A 10 17.53 -27.76 16.14
N THR A 11 18.41 -27.89 17.15
CA THR A 11 18.01 -28.13 18.54
C THR A 11 18.48 -26.96 19.39
N PHE A 12 17.55 -26.25 20.02
CA PHE A 12 17.84 -25.14 20.90
C PHE A 12 18.33 -25.62 22.28
N PRO A 13 19.00 -24.74 23.05
CA PRO A 13 19.32 -25.03 24.44
C PRO A 13 18.06 -25.35 25.27
N ASN A 14 18.22 -26.17 26.31
CA ASN A 14 17.11 -26.55 27.19
C ASN A 14 16.41 -25.32 27.79
N ASN A 15 15.08 -25.34 27.82
CA ASN A 15 14.21 -24.26 28.30
C ASN A 15 14.29 -22.95 27.48
N THR A 16 14.77 -23.02 26.23
CA THR A 16 14.68 -21.88 25.30
C THR A 16 13.22 -21.53 25.05
N VAL A 17 12.87 -20.27 25.32
CA VAL A 17 11.54 -19.70 25.02
C VAL A 17 11.71 -18.69 23.90
N ILE A 18 10.89 -18.83 22.86
CA ILE A 18 10.81 -17.90 21.73
C ILE A 18 9.38 -17.34 21.68
N THR A 19 9.26 -16.01 21.72
CA THR A 19 7.95 -15.32 21.63
C THR A 19 7.92 -14.23 20.56
N ASN A 20 9.09 -13.85 20.03
CA ASN A 20 9.22 -12.80 19.02
C ASN A 20 10.31 -13.19 18.02
N ALA A 21 10.23 -12.67 16.80
CA ALA A 21 11.25 -12.83 15.78
C ALA A 21 11.63 -11.47 15.20
N THR A 22 12.91 -11.25 14.91
CA THR A 22 13.38 -10.01 14.29
C THR A 22 14.70 -10.22 13.55
N ASN A 23 14.99 -9.37 12.57
CA ASN A 23 16.29 -9.28 11.90
C ASN A 23 17.07 -7.98 12.27
N THR A 24 16.60 -7.22 13.27
CA THR A 24 17.23 -5.95 13.68
C THR A 24 17.42 -5.89 15.19
N THR A 25 18.62 -5.53 15.64
CA THR A 25 18.94 -5.42 17.07
C THR A 25 18.08 -4.39 17.78
N LYS A 26 17.62 -3.35 17.05
CA LYS A 26 16.72 -2.30 17.56
C LYS A 26 15.38 -2.83 18.08
N LYS A 27 14.93 -4.00 17.61
CA LYS A 27 13.64 -4.61 17.99
C LYS A 27 13.80 -5.88 18.81
N VAL A 28 15.02 -6.24 19.20
CA VAL A 28 15.25 -7.38 20.09
C VAL A 28 14.57 -7.10 21.43
N LYS A 29 13.76 -8.07 21.86
CA LYS A 29 13.12 -8.13 23.17
C LYS A 29 13.57 -9.41 23.85
N LYS A 30 13.34 -9.53 25.15
CA LYS A 30 13.54 -10.80 25.85
C LYS A 30 12.76 -11.92 25.14
N ASN A 31 13.40 -13.07 24.96
CA ASN A 31 12.83 -14.23 24.25
C ASN A 31 12.65 -14.03 22.74
N SER A 32 13.35 -13.06 22.14
CA SER A 32 13.44 -12.97 20.67
C SER A 32 14.30 -14.10 20.10
N ILE A 33 13.97 -14.56 18.91
CA ILE A 33 14.93 -15.15 17.98
C ILE A 33 15.43 -14.05 17.04
N PHE A 34 16.75 -13.98 16.83
CA PHE A 34 17.36 -13.03 15.91
C PHE A 34 17.76 -13.70 14.60
N PHE A 35 17.32 -13.16 13.47
CA PHE A 35 17.67 -13.62 12.13
C PHE A 35 18.72 -12.70 11.51
N GLY A 36 19.98 -13.15 11.49
CA GLY A 36 21.08 -12.45 10.86
C GLY A 36 21.09 -12.70 9.36
N LEU A 37 20.23 -11.99 8.61
CA LEU A 37 20.03 -12.16 7.16
C LEU A 37 20.88 -11.19 6.31
N GLN A 38 21.00 -11.44 5.01
CA GLN A 38 21.74 -10.55 4.09
C GLN A 38 21.03 -9.20 3.91
N GLY A 39 21.66 -8.11 4.36
CA GLY A 39 21.23 -6.74 4.06
C GLY A 39 21.92 -6.15 2.82
N THR A 40 21.62 -4.90 2.45
CA THR A 40 22.24 -4.26 1.26
C THR A 40 23.71 -3.89 1.42
N LYS A 41 24.18 -3.70 2.66
CA LYS A 41 25.56 -3.27 2.96
C LYS A 41 26.36 -4.29 3.74
N VAL A 42 25.70 -4.98 4.66
CA VAL A 42 26.33 -5.92 5.59
C VAL A 42 25.38 -7.07 5.87
N HIS A 43 25.96 -8.25 6.10
CA HIS A 43 25.23 -9.41 6.57
C HIS A 43 24.84 -9.24 8.04
N GLY A 44 23.61 -9.62 8.40
CA GLY A 44 23.06 -9.48 9.75
C GLY A 44 23.76 -10.33 10.81
N SER A 45 24.45 -11.39 10.37
CA SER A 45 25.33 -12.25 11.21
C SER A 45 26.31 -11.44 12.08
N LYS A 46 26.73 -10.26 11.63
CA LYS A 46 27.62 -9.35 12.37
C LYS A 46 27.03 -8.79 13.67
N TYR A 47 25.72 -8.84 13.83
CA TYR A 47 25.01 -8.27 14.97
C TYR A 47 24.46 -9.34 15.93
N ILE A 48 24.83 -10.61 15.74
CA ILE A 48 24.33 -11.73 16.56
C ILE A 48 24.73 -11.58 18.03
N GLU A 49 26.00 -11.23 18.30
CA GLU A 49 26.49 -11.06 19.68
C GLU A 49 25.68 -9.95 20.39
N GLU A 50 25.52 -8.79 19.73
CA GLU A 50 24.69 -7.68 20.22
C GLU A 50 23.23 -8.12 20.45
N ALA A 51 22.64 -8.89 19.53
CA ALA A 51 21.28 -9.37 19.69
C ALA A 51 21.10 -10.28 20.92
N ILE A 52 22.05 -11.19 21.17
CA ILE A 52 22.01 -12.07 22.34
C ILE A 52 22.18 -11.27 23.64
N GLU A 53 23.08 -10.27 23.65
CA GLU A 53 23.25 -9.34 24.78
C GLU A 53 21.98 -8.53 25.08
N LEU A 54 21.23 -8.13 24.04
CA LEU A 54 19.97 -7.41 24.16
C LEU A 54 18.78 -8.30 24.57
N GLY A 55 18.97 -9.61 24.68
CA GLY A 55 17.97 -10.54 25.22
C GLY A 55 17.37 -11.52 24.21
N ALA A 56 17.95 -11.65 23.01
CA ALA A 56 17.62 -12.74 22.12
C ALA A 56 18.01 -14.09 22.77
N SER A 57 17.10 -15.06 22.74
CA SER A 57 17.36 -16.39 23.27
C SER A 57 18.34 -17.17 22.39
N VAL A 58 18.18 -17.04 21.07
CA VAL A 58 18.99 -17.70 20.04
C VAL A 58 19.09 -16.82 18.79
N ALA A 59 20.07 -17.10 17.93
CA ALA A 59 20.24 -16.45 16.65
C ALA A 59 20.41 -17.47 15.50
N VAL A 60 19.86 -17.14 14.33
CA VAL A 60 19.91 -17.93 13.10
C VAL A 60 20.52 -17.09 11.98
N HIS A 61 21.36 -17.68 11.13
CA HIS A 61 21.96 -17.01 9.97
C HIS A 61 22.33 -17.99 8.85
N ASP A 62 22.59 -17.46 7.65
CA ASP A 62 23.07 -18.18 6.46
C ASP A 62 24.49 -17.76 6.03
N ASP A 63 25.22 -16.96 6.83
CA ASP A 63 26.61 -16.58 6.50
C ASP A 63 27.60 -17.74 6.74
N PRO A 64 28.17 -18.38 5.71
CA PRO A 64 29.10 -19.49 5.87
C PRO A 64 30.47 -19.03 6.38
N ASN A 65 30.72 -17.72 6.40
CA ASN A 65 32.00 -17.12 6.80
C ASN A 65 31.97 -16.56 8.22
N LEU A 66 30.84 -16.67 8.94
CA LEU A 66 30.74 -16.18 10.32
C LEU A 66 31.78 -16.89 11.20
N LYS A 67 32.50 -16.10 11.99
CA LYS A 67 33.40 -16.58 13.04
C LYS A 67 32.85 -16.16 14.39
N ILE A 68 32.53 -17.14 15.23
CA ILE A 68 32.07 -16.90 16.60
C ILE A 68 33.31 -16.67 17.46
N ASN A 69 33.47 -15.47 17.99
CA ASN A 69 34.60 -15.13 18.85
C ASN A 69 34.28 -15.39 20.33
N ASN A 70 33.01 -15.25 20.70
CA ASN A 70 32.53 -15.51 22.05
C ASN A 70 32.01 -16.96 22.18
N THR A 71 32.81 -17.84 22.77
CA THR A 71 32.45 -19.25 22.97
C THR A 71 31.30 -19.46 23.96
N ASP A 72 31.00 -18.47 24.81
CA ASP A 72 29.96 -18.59 25.84
C ASP A 72 28.54 -18.53 25.27
N ILE A 73 28.39 -18.17 23.99
CA ILE A 73 27.11 -18.07 23.28
C ILE A 73 27.05 -18.97 22.04
N GLU A 74 28.08 -19.78 21.79
CA GLU A 74 28.19 -20.61 20.58
C GLU A 74 27.02 -21.60 20.46
N ASP A 75 26.52 -22.12 21.59
CA ASP A 75 25.36 -23.02 21.66
C ASP A 75 24.01 -22.35 21.33
N LYS A 76 23.99 -21.02 21.15
CA LYS A 76 22.81 -20.22 20.81
C LYS A 76 22.80 -19.75 19.35
N ILE A 77 23.83 -20.05 18.57
CA ILE A 77 24.01 -19.55 17.21
C ILE A 77 23.87 -20.71 16.22
N PHE A 78 22.96 -20.57 15.26
CA PHE A 78 22.59 -21.63 14.33
C PHE A 78 22.79 -21.18 12.87
N TYR A 79 23.61 -21.93 12.15
CA TYR A 79 23.77 -21.76 10.70
C TYR A 79 22.72 -22.59 9.94
N ILE A 80 21.98 -21.94 9.05
CA ILE A 80 20.97 -22.54 8.17
C ILE A 80 21.16 -21.94 6.78
N GLU A 81 21.66 -22.74 5.84
CA GLU A 81 22.13 -22.29 4.52
C GLU A 81 21.06 -21.60 3.66
N ASP A 82 19.80 -21.98 3.80
CA ASP A 82 18.67 -21.57 2.95
C ASP A 82 17.62 -20.73 3.69
N ILE A 83 17.95 -20.13 4.85
CA ILE A 83 16.96 -19.34 5.62
C ILE A 83 16.59 -18.02 4.94
N ASP A 84 17.49 -17.46 4.12
CA ASP A 84 17.30 -16.22 3.36
C ASP A 84 16.82 -16.46 1.91
N ASP A 85 16.56 -17.72 1.52
CA ASP A 85 16.01 -18.05 0.21
C ASP A 85 14.61 -17.43 0.03
N SER A 86 14.25 -17.08 -1.20
CA SER A 86 12.87 -16.76 -1.57
C SER A 86 11.97 -18.00 -1.47
N TRP A 87 10.65 -17.80 -1.45
CA TRP A 87 9.70 -18.90 -1.52
C TRP A 87 9.81 -19.68 -2.83
N LYS A 88 9.45 -20.96 -2.79
CA LYS A 88 9.38 -21.87 -3.95
C LYS A 88 8.03 -22.56 -3.96
N GLU A 89 7.46 -22.79 -5.14
CA GLU A 89 6.25 -23.61 -5.26
C GLU A 89 6.59 -25.07 -5.03
N VAL A 90 5.69 -25.77 -4.37
CA VAL A 90 5.85 -27.16 -3.98
C VAL A 90 4.58 -27.96 -4.25
N GLU A 91 4.69 -29.27 -4.25
CA GLU A 91 3.53 -30.14 -4.38
C GLU A 91 2.75 -30.23 -3.06
N LYS A 92 1.44 -30.47 -3.14
CA LYS A 92 0.51 -30.61 -1.99
C LYS A 92 1.00 -31.56 -0.90
N HIS A 93 1.80 -32.57 -1.25
CA HIS A 93 2.22 -33.60 -0.31
C HIS A 93 3.45 -33.21 0.53
N GLU A 94 4.08 -32.06 0.25
CA GLU A 94 5.17 -31.55 1.09
C GLU A 94 4.65 -31.13 2.48
N LYS A 95 5.40 -31.50 3.52
CA LYS A 95 5.06 -31.13 4.91
C LYS A 95 5.58 -29.73 5.21
N ASN A 96 4.86 -29.00 6.08
CA ASN A 96 5.24 -27.67 6.55
C ASN A 96 5.36 -26.63 5.43
N CYS A 97 4.42 -26.61 4.48
CA CYS A 97 4.29 -25.55 3.49
C CYS A 97 3.18 -24.55 3.90
N VAL A 98 3.15 -23.42 3.21
CA VAL A 98 2.10 -22.40 3.33
C VAL A 98 1.17 -22.49 2.13
N PHE A 99 -0.12 -22.37 2.39
CA PHE A 99 -1.19 -22.21 1.43
C PHE A 99 -1.62 -20.74 1.42
N ILE A 100 -1.80 -20.21 0.22
CA ILE A 100 -2.33 -18.87 0.02
C ILE A 100 -3.83 -19.02 -0.13
N ASN A 101 -4.61 -18.35 0.72
CA ASN A 101 -6.05 -18.25 0.51
C ASN A 101 -6.30 -17.40 -0.74
N ALA A 102 -6.20 -18.03 -1.90
CA ALA A 102 -6.33 -17.40 -3.18
C ALA A 102 -7.80 -17.45 -3.55
N VAL A 103 -8.46 -16.29 -3.56
CA VAL A 103 -9.69 -16.08 -4.30
C VAL A 103 -9.31 -16.19 -5.79
N THR A 104 -9.18 -17.42 -6.29
CA THR A 104 -8.83 -17.69 -7.68
C THR A 104 -9.76 -18.77 -8.21
N GLU A 105 -10.27 -18.57 -9.43
CA GLU A 105 -11.23 -19.47 -10.09
C GLU A 105 -10.65 -20.85 -10.46
N SER A 106 -9.36 -21.09 -10.23
CA SER A 106 -8.79 -22.42 -10.35
C SER A 106 -8.97 -23.18 -9.04
N ASP A 107 -9.62 -24.35 -9.09
CA ASP A 107 -9.62 -25.36 -8.01
C ASP A 107 -8.19 -25.82 -7.59
N GLU A 108 -7.15 -25.34 -8.28
CA GLU A 108 -5.75 -25.57 -7.95
C GLU A 108 -5.24 -24.64 -6.83
N LEU A 109 -5.18 -25.21 -5.63
CA LEU A 109 -4.51 -24.62 -4.47
C LEU A 109 -3.00 -24.42 -4.75
N VAL A 110 -2.46 -23.27 -4.35
CA VAL A 110 -1.04 -22.94 -4.45
C VAL A 110 -0.33 -23.25 -3.14
N TYR A 111 0.65 -24.14 -3.19
CA TYR A 111 1.48 -24.52 -2.05
C TYR A 111 2.88 -23.96 -2.23
N ILE A 112 3.38 -23.28 -1.20
CA ILE A 112 4.73 -22.70 -1.22
C ILE A 112 5.54 -23.14 -0.01
N SER A 113 6.84 -23.29 -0.21
CA SER A 113 7.79 -23.58 0.85
C SER A 113 8.76 -22.42 1.03
N ASN A 114 8.86 -21.95 2.27
CA ASN A 114 9.88 -21.01 2.71
C ASN A 114 10.08 -21.18 4.22
N LYS A 115 11.30 -21.52 4.66
CA LYS A 115 11.56 -21.84 6.07
C LYS A 115 11.25 -20.68 7.01
N LEU A 116 11.61 -19.45 6.63
CA LEU A 116 11.34 -18.27 7.44
C LEU A 116 9.83 -17.99 7.54
N LEU A 117 9.11 -18.03 6.42
CA LEU A 117 7.66 -17.83 6.41
C LEU A 117 6.95 -18.86 7.28
N VAL A 118 7.25 -20.16 7.09
CA VAL A 118 6.64 -21.26 7.85
C VAL A 118 6.96 -21.12 9.34
N PHE A 119 8.18 -20.73 9.68
CA PHE A 119 8.58 -20.43 11.06
C PHE A 119 7.73 -19.30 11.65
N LEU A 120 7.52 -18.21 10.89
CA LEU A 120 6.71 -17.08 11.34
C LEU A 120 5.23 -17.45 11.49
N CYS A 121 4.68 -18.28 10.60
CA CYS A 121 3.32 -18.82 10.77
C CYS A 121 3.21 -19.66 12.05
N ALA A 122 4.18 -20.56 12.29
CA ALA A 122 4.21 -21.38 13.50
C ALA A 122 4.35 -20.54 14.79
N LEU A 123 5.19 -19.50 14.78
CA LEU A 123 5.37 -18.60 15.91
C LEU A 123 4.10 -17.80 16.23
N ASN A 124 3.31 -17.49 15.21
CA ASN A 124 2.09 -16.68 15.31
C ASN A 124 0.81 -17.53 15.13
N SER A 125 0.84 -18.82 15.50
CA SER A 125 -0.29 -19.74 15.29
C SER A 125 -1.55 -19.41 16.11
N SER A 126 -1.46 -18.45 17.03
CA SER A 126 -2.61 -17.92 17.78
C SER A 126 -3.22 -16.67 17.14
N CYS A 127 -2.63 -16.14 16.07
CA CYS A 127 -3.14 -14.99 15.34
C CYS A 127 -4.36 -15.40 14.51
N ARG A 128 -5.46 -14.63 14.58
CA ARG A 128 -6.71 -14.92 13.84
C ARG A 128 -6.53 -15.05 12.33
N PHE A 129 -5.47 -14.48 11.77
CA PHE A 129 -5.19 -14.49 10.33
C PHE A 129 -4.34 -15.68 9.87
N ILE A 130 -3.92 -16.55 10.79
CA ILE A 130 -3.04 -17.68 10.51
C ILE A 130 -3.72 -18.93 11.05
N SER A 131 -4.08 -19.84 10.16
CA SER A 131 -4.59 -21.16 10.54
C SER A 131 -3.62 -22.26 10.16
N ARG A 132 -3.82 -23.43 10.73
CA ARG A 132 -3.03 -24.62 10.45
C ARG A 132 -3.94 -25.83 10.31
N SER A 133 -3.82 -26.56 9.21
CA SER A 133 -4.49 -27.84 9.04
C SER A 133 -3.85 -28.88 9.98
N LEU A 134 -4.65 -29.53 10.82
CA LEU A 134 -4.19 -30.60 11.71
C LEU A 134 -3.85 -31.89 10.93
N GLU A 135 -4.48 -32.10 9.78
CA GLU A 135 -4.27 -33.27 8.94
C GLU A 135 -2.95 -33.17 8.16
N THR A 136 -2.76 -32.07 7.45
CA THR A 136 -1.60 -31.90 6.55
C THR A 136 -0.42 -31.19 7.22
N GLY A 137 -0.68 -30.42 8.28
CA GLY A 137 0.29 -29.55 8.93
C GLY A 137 0.57 -28.25 8.17
N HIS A 138 -0.17 -27.95 7.09
CA HIS A 138 0.00 -26.74 6.29
C HIS A 138 -0.54 -25.51 7.01
N TYR A 139 0.08 -24.36 6.75
CA TYR A 139 -0.40 -23.07 7.24
C TYR A 139 -1.20 -22.34 6.18
N VAL A 140 -2.19 -21.55 6.58
CA VAL A 140 -2.92 -20.62 5.70
C VAL A 140 -2.61 -19.20 6.13
N ILE A 141 -2.35 -18.32 5.17
CA ILE A 141 -2.09 -16.89 5.38
C ILE A 141 -3.00 -16.03 4.49
N PRO A 142 -3.15 -14.73 4.81
CA PRO A 142 -3.89 -13.79 3.97
C PRO A 142 -3.33 -13.70 2.54
N SER A 143 -4.19 -13.26 1.62
CA SER A 143 -3.80 -12.87 0.26
C SER A 143 -3.07 -11.51 0.29
N PHE A 144 -2.04 -11.35 -0.55
CA PHE A 144 -1.27 -10.11 -0.62
C PHE A 144 -1.41 -9.44 -2.00
N ASN A 145 -1.81 -8.17 -1.97
CA ASN A 145 -1.90 -7.29 -3.13
C ASN A 145 -0.84 -6.18 -3.03
N GLY A 146 0.08 -6.13 -4.00
CA GLY A 146 1.24 -5.23 -3.96
C GLY A 146 1.15 -4.06 -4.94
N PHE A 147 1.32 -2.83 -4.45
CA PHE A 147 1.32 -1.63 -5.29
C PHE A 147 2.70 -0.98 -5.31
N THR A 148 3.34 -0.91 -6.47
CA THR A 148 4.55 -0.12 -6.67
C THR A 148 4.40 0.93 -7.77
N GLY A 149 5.16 1.99 -7.62
CA GLY A 149 5.15 3.15 -8.49
C GLY A 149 6.06 4.22 -7.92
N THR A 150 6.41 5.20 -8.73
CA THR A 150 7.05 6.43 -8.22
C THR A 150 6.03 7.21 -7.40
N ASN A 151 4.86 7.46 -7.99
CA ASN A 151 3.73 8.12 -7.35
C ASN A 151 2.50 7.19 -7.31
N GLY A 152 1.50 7.51 -6.48
CA GLY A 152 0.20 6.82 -6.48
C GLY A 152 0.05 5.60 -5.56
N LYS A 153 1.14 5.01 -5.05
CA LYS A 153 1.12 3.81 -4.18
C LYS A 153 0.11 3.91 -3.03
N THR A 154 0.25 4.93 -2.17
CA THR A 154 -0.66 5.18 -1.04
C THR A 154 -2.10 5.30 -1.50
N SER A 155 -2.36 6.12 -2.52
CA SER A 155 -3.72 6.34 -3.03
C SER A 155 -4.34 5.04 -3.53
N SER A 156 -3.62 4.27 -4.35
CA SER A 156 -4.16 3.04 -4.92
C SER A 156 -4.35 1.92 -3.91
N ALA A 157 -3.37 1.67 -3.03
CA ALA A 157 -3.49 0.63 -2.00
C ALA A 157 -4.61 0.96 -1.00
N PHE A 158 -4.74 2.23 -0.61
CA PHE A 158 -5.79 2.68 0.30
C PHE A 158 -7.18 2.60 -0.34
N MET A 159 -7.34 3.08 -1.57
CA MET A 159 -8.63 2.99 -2.27
C MET A 159 -9.01 1.53 -2.58
N ALA A 160 -8.04 0.65 -2.85
CA ALA A 160 -8.29 -0.79 -2.99
C ALA A 160 -8.83 -1.39 -1.68
N HIS A 161 -8.22 -1.04 -0.55
CA HIS A 161 -8.69 -1.43 0.78
C HIS A 161 -10.13 -0.95 1.05
N GLN A 162 -10.48 0.28 0.66
CA GLN A 162 -11.84 0.80 0.81
C GLN A 162 -12.86 0.09 -0.09
N LEU A 163 -12.49 -0.16 -1.36
CA LEU A 163 -13.33 -0.85 -2.32
C LEU A 163 -13.62 -2.29 -1.84
N GLU A 164 -12.59 -3.03 -1.43
CA GLU A 164 -12.72 -4.37 -0.88
C GLU A 164 -13.67 -4.43 0.33
N ASN A 165 -13.53 -3.54 1.32
CA ASN A 165 -14.48 -3.50 2.44
C ASN A 165 -15.89 -3.03 2.02
N SER A 166 -16.01 -2.34 0.88
CA SER A 166 -17.33 -1.93 0.35
C SER A 166 -18.03 -3.05 -0.42
N PHE A 167 -17.32 -4.09 -0.89
CA PHE A 167 -17.92 -5.22 -1.62
C PHE A 167 -18.58 -6.25 -0.71
N TYR A 168 -18.09 -6.35 0.53
CA TYR A 168 -18.35 -7.51 1.39
C TYR A 168 -19.04 -7.13 2.70
N ALA A 169 -19.73 -5.99 2.72
CA ALA A 169 -20.26 -5.35 3.92
C ALA A 169 -21.33 -6.19 4.66
N ASP A 170 -21.93 -7.21 4.04
CA ASP A 170 -22.98 -8.03 4.66
C ASP A 170 -22.70 -9.53 4.55
N GLY A 171 -22.66 -10.21 5.70
CA GLY A 171 -22.73 -11.67 5.84
C GLY A 171 -21.51 -12.50 5.41
N THR A 172 -20.47 -11.88 4.86
CA THR A 172 -19.22 -12.59 4.49
C THR A 172 -18.12 -12.31 5.50
N ASP A 173 -17.35 -13.33 5.88
CA ASP A 173 -16.17 -13.18 6.76
C ASP A 173 -15.00 -12.47 6.03
N PHE A 174 -15.22 -11.61 5.04
CA PHE A 174 -14.14 -10.97 4.31
C PHE A 174 -13.61 -9.73 5.05
N GLN A 175 -12.29 -9.55 5.05
CA GLN A 175 -11.61 -8.41 5.66
C GLN A 175 -10.49 -7.88 4.77
N SER A 176 -10.41 -6.56 4.58
CA SER A 176 -9.22 -5.95 3.98
C SER A 176 -8.35 -5.25 5.02
N ILE A 177 -7.03 -5.28 4.83
CA ILE A 177 -6.04 -4.57 5.63
C ILE A 177 -5.17 -3.71 4.71
N TYR A 178 -5.05 -2.43 5.01
CA TYR A 178 -4.10 -1.54 4.36
C TYR A 178 -2.78 -1.50 5.14
N ILE A 179 -1.64 -1.55 4.43
CA ILE A 179 -0.29 -1.36 5.01
C ILE A 179 0.53 -0.45 4.08
N GLY A 180 1.03 0.67 4.61
CA GLY A 180 1.81 1.59 3.79
C GLY A 180 2.43 2.77 4.55
N THR A 181 2.62 3.88 3.84
CA THR A 181 3.24 5.12 4.36
C THR A 181 2.47 5.69 5.54
N LEU A 182 1.15 5.51 5.57
CA LEU A 182 0.29 5.97 6.65
C LEU A 182 0.34 5.05 7.88
N GLY A 183 1.08 3.94 7.85
CA GLY A 183 0.98 2.87 8.84
C GLY A 183 0.06 1.75 8.34
N PHE A 184 -0.73 1.16 9.23
CA PHE A 184 -1.73 0.17 8.86
C PHE A 184 -3.14 0.60 9.31
N GLN A 185 -4.16 0.10 8.61
CA GLN A 185 -5.56 0.31 8.93
C GLN A 185 -6.37 -0.95 8.60
N TYR A 186 -7.40 -1.19 9.40
CA TYR A 186 -8.41 -2.22 9.19
C TYR A 186 -9.77 -1.71 9.68
N TYR A 187 -10.84 -2.42 9.36
CA TYR A 187 -12.18 -2.11 9.84
C TYR A 187 -12.55 -3.02 11.01
N GLU A 188 -13.20 -2.46 12.03
CA GLU A 188 -13.76 -3.24 13.15
C GLU A 188 -15.14 -3.77 12.75
N HIS A 189 -15.36 -5.08 12.90
CA HIS A 189 -16.69 -5.68 12.83
C HIS A 189 -17.37 -5.50 14.19
N ASN A 190 -18.47 -4.74 14.25
CA ASN A 190 -19.35 -4.69 15.41
C ASN A 190 -20.69 -5.30 15.01
N ASP A 191 -21.14 -6.36 15.70
CA ASP A 191 -22.40 -7.09 15.44
C ASP A 191 -23.70 -6.26 15.63
N HIS A 192 -23.60 -4.95 15.86
CA HIS A 192 -24.72 -4.10 16.26
C HIS A 192 -24.90 -2.81 15.46
N TYR A 193 -24.29 -2.67 14.28
CA TYR A 193 -24.51 -1.50 13.43
C TYR A 193 -24.97 -1.88 12.02
N TYR A 194 -26.17 -2.47 11.95
CA TYR A 194 -26.91 -2.72 10.71
C TYR A 194 -27.74 -1.51 10.23
N GLU A 195 -27.52 -0.31 10.78
CA GLU A 195 -28.17 0.92 10.30
C GLU A 195 -27.10 1.96 9.92
N ASN A 196 -26.83 2.06 8.61
CA ASN A 196 -25.87 2.93 7.86
C ASN A 196 -24.50 2.33 7.52
N ASN A 197 -24.43 1.30 6.66
CA ASN A 197 -23.18 0.82 6.03
C ASN A 197 -22.02 0.59 7.04
N GLY A 198 -22.32 -0.09 8.15
CA GLY A 198 -21.69 0.04 9.46
C GLY A 198 -20.37 -0.68 9.71
N MET A 199 -19.36 -0.50 8.87
CA MET A 199 -17.96 -0.80 9.24
C MET A 199 -17.22 0.49 9.60
N LYS A 200 -16.69 0.59 10.82
CA LYS A 200 -15.88 1.75 11.24
C LYS A 200 -14.41 1.47 10.99
N ALA A 201 -13.79 2.22 10.09
CA ALA A 201 -12.36 2.20 9.90
C ALA A 201 -11.64 2.61 11.20
N THR A 202 -10.61 1.86 11.58
CA THR A 202 -9.70 2.27 12.66
C THR A 202 -8.92 3.52 12.27
N ASN A 203 -8.33 4.21 13.24
CA ASN A 203 -7.31 5.21 12.91
C ASN A 203 -6.07 4.49 12.36
N PHE A 204 -5.31 5.18 11.51
CA PHE A 204 -4.01 4.67 11.07
C PHE A 204 -3.07 4.47 12.26
N ASP A 205 -2.44 3.29 12.33
CA ASP A 205 -1.48 2.95 13.37
C ASP A 205 -0.07 2.83 12.78
N THR A 206 0.86 3.62 13.32
CA THR A 206 2.27 3.69 12.91
C THR A 206 3.23 3.09 13.94
N SER A 207 2.71 2.43 14.98
CA SER A 207 3.49 1.97 16.14
C SER A 207 4.50 0.86 15.83
N ILE A 208 4.30 0.11 14.74
CA ILE A 208 5.14 -1.05 14.39
C ILE A 208 6.21 -0.69 13.36
N SER A 209 5.85 -0.01 12.27
CA SER A 209 6.79 0.34 11.20
C SER A 209 6.65 1.81 10.84
N GLY A 210 7.80 2.50 10.77
CA GLY A 210 7.91 3.83 10.20
C GLY A 210 8.35 3.83 8.73
N ASN A 211 8.47 2.65 8.11
CA ASN A 211 8.80 2.52 6.69
C ASN A 211 7.52 2.50 5.85
N THR A 212 7.57 3.06 4.63
CA THR A 212 6.49 2.86 3.62
C THR A 212 6.18 1.39 3.38
N THR A 213 7.20 0.53 3.41
CA THR A 213 7.05 -0.92 3.23
C THR A 213 7.71 -1.64 4.39
N PRO A 214 6.92 -2.24 5.30
CA PRO A 214 7.45 -3.06 6.38
C PRO A 214 8.18 -4.31 5.85
N ASP A 215 9.03 -4.91 6.68
CA ASP A 215 9.57 -6.26 6.39
C ASP A 215 8.62 -7.37 6.87
N ILE A 216 8.93 -8.63 6.52
CA ILE A 216 8.09 -9.77 6.92
C ILE A 216 7.89 -9.88 8.44
N PHE A 217 8.89 -9.56 9.26
CA PHE A 217 8.74 -9.64 10.73
C PHE A 217 7.76 -8.58 11.22
N GLU A 218 7.85 -7.37 10.68
CA GLU A 218 6.93 -6.28 10.97
C GLU A 218 5.50 -6.59 10.51
N ILE A 219 5.32 -7.22 9.34
CA ILE A 219 3.99 -7.65 8.84
C ILE A 219 3.34 -8.62 9.82
N PHE A 220 4.06 -9.65 10.29
CA PHE A 220 3.51 -10.59 11.27
C PHE A 220 3.26 -9.93 12.63
N GLU A 221 4.06 -8.94 13.04
CA GLU A 221 3.79 -8.13 14.23
C GLU A 221 2.49 -7.32 14.07
N ILE A 222 2.23 -6.75 12.88
CA ILE A 222 0.98 -6.04 12.55
C ILE A 222 -0.21 -6.99 12.65
N LEU A 223 -0.16 -8.15 11.99
CA LEU A 223 -1.24 -9.13 12.02
C LEU A 223 -1.56 -9.60 13.45
N ARG A 224 -0.52 -9.87 14.25
CA ARG A 224 -0.70 -10.22 15.66
C ARG A 224 -1.34 -9.09 16.45
N LYS A 225 -0.90 -7.84 16.25
CA LYS A 225 -1.49 -6.68 16.93
C LYS A 225 -2.97 -6.49 16.57
N ILE A 226 -3.35 -6.56 15.29
CA ILE A 226 -4.75 -6.46 14.86
C ILE A 226 -5.59 -7.59 15.48
N SER A 227 -5.04 -8.80 15.54
CA SER A 227 -5.66 -9.93 16.22
C SER A 227 -5.90 -9.63 17.71
N ASP A 228 -4.86 -9.18 18.42
CA ASP A 228 -4.93 -8.87 19.86
C ASP A 228 -5.91 -7.71 20.16
N ASP A 229 -5.90 -6.65 19.35
CA ASP A 229 -6.78 -5.49 19.51
C ASP A 229 -8.26 -5.88 19.32
N THR A 230 -8.55 -6.75 18.33
CA THR A 230 -9.92 -7.25 18.10
C THR A 230 -10.40 -8.14 19.24
N LEU A 231 -9.52 -9.01 19.78
CA LEU A 231 -9.82 -9.87 20.93
C LEU A 231 -10.16 -9.06 22.19
N ASN A 232 -9.48 -7.92 22.41
CA ASN A 232 -9.74 -7.08 23.56
C ASN A 232 -11.05 -6.28 23.46
N ASN A 233 -11.55 -6.03 22.24
CA ASN A 233 -12.75 -5.26 21.99
C ASN A 233 -14.04 -6.11 22.02
N ASN A 234 -13.97 -7.43 21.78
CA ASN A 234 -15.13 -8.33 21.80
C ASN A 234 -15.32 -8.95 23.19
N THR A 235 -16.42 -8.61 23.89
CA THR A 235 -16.69 -9.01 25.30
C THR A 235 -17.28 -10.41 25.50
N THR A 236 -17.33 -11.28 24.50
CA THR A 236 -17.99 -12.59 24.61
C THR A 236 -17.02 -13.75 24.39
N GLU A 237 -16.71 -14.49 25.46
CA GLU A 237 -15.85 -15.70 25.44
C GLU A 237 -16.35 -16.81 24.49
N SER A 238 -17.61 -16.75 24.04
CA SER A 238 -18.27 -17.79 23.23
C SER A 238 -17.87 -17.84 21.76
N GLU A 239 -17.34 -16.75 21.18
CA GLU A 239 -16.87 -16.73 19.78
C GLU A 239 -15.44 -17.29 19.63
N LEU A 240 -14.71 -17.38 20.74
CA LEU A 240 -13.30 -17.76 20.78
C LEU A 240 -13.06 -19.27 20.74
N GLU A 241 -14.08 -20.07 21.05
CA GLU A 241 -14.04 -21.53 20.92
C GLU A 241 -14.30 -22.00 19.49
N ILE A 242 -14.90 -21.16 18.63
CA ILE A 242 -15.28 -21.53 17.25
C ILE A 242 -14.05 -21.65 16.33
N TYR A 243 -13.01 -20.86 16.56
CA TYR A 243 -11.79 -20.86 15.74
C TYR A 243 -10.72 -21.85 16.23
N LYS A 244 -11.00 -22.63 17.28
CA LYS A 244 -10.07 -23.62 17.83
C LYS A 244 -10.61 -25.03 17.61
N GLU A 245 -9.96 -25.72 16.68
CA GLU A 245 -10.03 -27.17 16.47
C GLU A 245 -11.41 -27.68 16.06
N VAL A 246 -11.66 -27.69 14.75
CA VAL A 246 -12.73 -28.50 14.19
C VAL A 246 -12.16 -29.37 13.06
N SER A 247 -12.53 -30.65 13.08
CA SER A 247 -12.19 -31.67 12.10
C SER A 247 -13.34 -31.76 11.11
N ASP A 248 -13.17 -31.37 9.85
CA ASP A 248 -14.09 -31.82 8.80
C ASP A 248 -13.35 -32.36 7.58
N ASP A 249 -13.90 -33.47 7.09
CA ASP A 249 -13.30 -34.40 6.13
C ASP A 249 -13.57 -34.03 4.65
N GLU A 250 -14.29 -32.94 4.36
CA GLU A 250 -14.70 -32.57 2.98
C GLU A 250 -14.16 -31.22 2.48
N TYR A 251 -13.69 -30.32 3.34
CA TYR A 251 -12.99 -29.06 2.98
C TYR A 251 -11.89 -28.78 4.03
N PRO A 252 -10.59 -28.89 3.70
CA PRO A 252 -9.53 -28.94 4.70
C PRO A 252 -9.18 -27.59 5.38
N PHE A 253 -10.00 -26.56 5.23
CA PHE A 253 -9.72 -25.21 5.72
C PHE A 253 -10.95 -24.64 6.45
N TYR A 254 -10.85 -24.40 7.77
CA TYR A 254 -11.86 -23.68 8.55
C TYR A 254 -11.67 -22.15 8.44
N GLN A 255 -12.79 -21.44 8.35
CA GLN A 255 -13.13 -20.07 8.81
C GLN A 255 -11.95 -19.18 9.29
N ILE A 256 -10.97 -18.88 8.44
CA ILE A 256 -10.26 -17.61 8.60
C ILE A 256 -11.09 -16.60 7.82
N PRO A 257 -11.31 -15.39 8.35
CA PRO A 257 -11.83 -14.32 7.54
C PRO A 257 -11.05 -14.23 6.23
N GLU A 258 -11.74 -14.26 5.09
CA GLU A 258 -11.08 -14.08 3.79
C GLU A 258 -10.36 -12.72 3.82
N THR A 259 -9.05 -12.75 4.04
CA THR A 259 -8.29 -11.54 4.34
C THR A 259 -7.40 -11.18 3.18
N THR A 260 -7.55 -9.95 2.69
CA THR A 260 -6.65 -9.36 1.68
C THR A 260 -5.84 -8.22 2.28
N ILE A 261 -4.54 -8.24 2.05
CA ILE A 261 -3.61 -7.20 2.49
C ILE A 261 -3.18 -6.37 1.29
N ASN A 262 -3.63 -5.12 1.24
CA ASN A 262 -3.19 -4.13 0.25
C ASN A 262 -1.97 -3.38 0.78
N ILE A 263 -0.80 -3.64 0.17
CA ILE A 263 0.49 -3.13 0.66
C ILE A 263 1.19 -2.22 -0.35
N GLU A 264 1.70 -1.08 0.15
CA GLU A 264 2.63 -0.24 -0.59
C GLU A 264 4.01 -0.89 -0.68
N ILE A 265 4.54 -1.05 -1.89
CA ILE A 265 5.87 -1.62 -2.15
C ILE A 265 6.80 -0.56 -2.73
N SER A 266 7.75 -0.09 -1.90
CA SER A 266 8.79 0.84 -2.30
C SER A 266 9.93 0.15 -3.08
N SER A 267 10.63 0.89 -3.94
CA SER A 267 11.82 0.36 -4.62
C SER A 267 12.93 -0.04 -3.63
N HIS A 268 13.05 0.67 -2.51
CA HIS A 268 13.98 0.30 -1.45
C HIS A 268 13.69 -1.09 -0.89
N ALA A 269 12.41 -1.42 -0.66
CA ALA A 269 12.01 -2.72 -0.16
C ALA A 269 12.24 -3.85 -1.17
N LEU A 270 12.00 -3.59 -2.46
CA LEU A 270 12.29 -4.53 -3.54
C LEU A 270 13.79 -4.78 -3.71
N ASP A 271 14.60 -3.73 -3.66
CA ASP A 271 16.06 -3.86 -3.75
C ASP A 271 16.64 -4.62 -2.54
N GLN A 272 16.09 -4.36 -1.34
CA GLN A 272 16.48 -5.02 -0.10
C GLN A 272 15.88 -6.43 0.07
N GLY A 273 14.96 -6.86 -0.79
CA GLY A 273 14.29 -8.16 -0.66
C GLY A 273 13.42 -8.28 0.60
N ARG A 274 12.85 -7.19 1.13
CA ARG A 274 12.06 -7.21 2.38
C ARG A 274 10.85 -8.15 2.34
N LEU A 275 10.30 -8.35 1.15
CA LEU A 275 9.07 -9.10 0.89
C LEU A 275 9.30 -10.40 0.10
N LYS A 276 10.55 -10.79 -0.18
CA LYS A 276 10.88 -11.96 -1.04
C LYS A 276 10.37 -13.32 -0.50
N TYR A 277 9.95 -13.32 0.76
CA TYR A 277 9.40 -14.46 1.48
C TYR A 277 7.89 -14.62 1.32
N LEU A 278 7.20 -13.55 0.92
CA LEU A 278 5.75 -13.53 0.82
C LEU A 278 5.33 -13.75 -0.63
N PRO A 279 4.36 -14.65 -0.87
CA PRO A 279 3.77 -14.83 -2.19
C PRO A 279 2.66 -13.78 -2.41
N PHE A 280 2.65 -13.12 -3.56
CA PHE A 280 1.64 -12.13 -3.90
C PHE A 280 0.63 -12.69 -4.89
N SER A 281 -0.65 -12.42 -4.64
CA SER A 281 -1.77 -12.81 -5.51
C SER A 281 -1.93 -11.83 -6.66
N LYS A 282 -1.80 -10.53 -6.39
CA LYS A 282 -1.86 -9.49 -7.42
C LYS A 282 -0.76 -8.46 -7.15
N VAL A 283 -0.09 -8.00 -8.21
CA VAL A 283 0.84 -6.86 -8.09
C VAL A 283 0.65 -5.88 -9.24
N ALA A 284 0.79 -4.59 -8.95
CA ALA A 284 0.73 -3.51 -9.93
C ALA A 284 2.01 -2.67 -9.93
N LEU A 285 2.60 -2.52 -11.11
CA LEU A 285 3.62 -1.51 -11.40
C LEU A 285 2.96 -0.33 -12.13
N MET A 286 2.63 0.72 -11.40
CA MET A 286 1.75 1.80 -11.88
C MET A 286 2.45 2.80 -12.79
N ASN A 287 3.67 3.20 -12.43
CA ASN A 287 4.47 4.20 -13.15
C ASN A 287 5.94 4.15 -12.73
N ILE A 288 6.84 4.58 -13.62
CA ILE A 288 8.26 4.78 -13.34
C ILE A 288 8.67 6.19 -13.78
N GLY A 289 8.79 7.08 -12.80
CA GLY A 289 9.30 8.44 -12.94
C GLY A 289 10.71 8.57 -12.36
N SER A 290 11.18 9.81 -12.18
CA SER A 290 12.52 10.07 -11.63
C SER A 290 12.47 10.39 -10.14
N ASP A 291 12.85 9.43 -9.28
CA ASP A 291 12.98 9.62 -7.82
C ASP A 291 14.04 8.69 -7.23
N HIS A 292 14.47 8.95 -5.99
CA HIS A 292 15.40 8.12 -5.21
C HIS A 292 16.76 7.82 -5.88
N ILE A 293 17.25 8.74 -6.71
CA ILE A 293 18.53 8.59 -7.41
C ILE A 293 19.72 8.66 -6.43
N ASP A 294 19.55 9.30 -5.28
CA ASP A 294 20.50 9.27 -4.15
C ASP A 294 20.78 7.85 -3.64
N TYR A 295 19.78 6.96 -3.71
CA TYR A 295 19.91 5.54 -3.36
C TYR A 295 20.32 4.67 -4.55
N HIS A 296 19.52 4.71 -5.64
CA HIS A 296 19.66 3.80 -6.80
C HIS A 296 20.80 4.18 -7.74
N ARG A 297 21.33 5.40 -7.62
CA ARG A 297 22.42 6.00 -8.43
C ARG A 297 22.06 6.26 -9.88
N THR A 298 21.20 5.45 -10.50
CA THR A 298 20.75 5.61 -11.89
C THR A 298 19.27 5.25 -12.06
N ILE A 299 18.63 5.82 -13.09
CA ILE A 299 17.24 5.47 -13.45
C ILE A 299 17.09 3.99 -13.82
N ASN A 300 18.11 3.39 -14.46
CA ASN A 300 18.08 1.99 -14.85
C ASN A 300 18.06 1.05 -13.63
N GLU A 301 18.84 1.34 -12.59
CA GLU A 301 18.80 0.55 -11.35
C GLU A 301 17.48 0.74 -10.59
N TYR A 302 16.92 1.96 -10.61
CA TYR A 302 15.59 2.23 -10.05
C TYR A 302 14.48 1.46 -10.77
N GLU A 303 14.50 1.45 -12.10
CA GLU A 303 13.59 0.68 -12.94
C GLU A 303 13.74 -0.83 -12.70
N LYS A 304 14.99 -1.33 -12.70
CA LYS A 304 15.30 -2.74 -12.42
C LYS A 304 14.80 -3.16 -11.04
N SER A 305 14.97 -2.31 -10.03
CA SER A 305 14.47 -2.55 -8.68
C SER A 305 12.94 -2.70 -8.66
N LYS A 306 12.20 -1.83 -9.37
CA LYS A 306 10.74 -1.90 -9.43
C LYS A 306 10.22 -3.13 -10.15
N LEU A 307 10.87 -3.56 -11.23
CA LEU A 307 10.47 -4.75 -11.97
C LEU A 307 10.54 -6.04 -11.13
N ARG A 308 11.37 -6.08 -10.08
CA ARG A 308 11.40 -7.20 -9.12
C ARG A 308 10.08 -7.42 -8.38
N ILE A 309 9.13 -6.48 -8.42
CA ILE A 309 7.79 -6.73 -7.87
C ILE A 309 7.13 -7.95 -8.53
N PHE A 310 7.41 -8.20 -9.81
CA PHE A 310 6.84 -9.33 -10.54
C PHE A 310 7.43 -10.68 -10.14
N ASP A 311 8.58 -10.70 -9.45
CA ASP A 311 9.19 -11.91 -8.89
C ASP A 311 8.47 -12.38 -7.61
N LEU A 312 7.62 -11.52 -7.03
CA LEU A 312 6.87 -11.83 -5.81
C LEU A 312 5.59 -12.64 -6.08
N VAL A 313 5.19 -12.79 -7.34
CA VAL A 313 3.88 -13.34 -7.72
C VAL A 313 3.94 -14.86 -7.93
N HIS A 314 3.02 -15.59 -7.29
CA HIS A 314 2.88 -17.03 -7.47
C HIS A 314 2.23 -17.40 -8.82
N LYS A 315 2.26 -18.67 -9.23
CA LYS A 315 1.82 -19.14 -10.57
C LYS A 315 0.42 -18.70 -10.99
N ASN A 316 -0.51 -18.64 -10.05
CA ASN A 316 -1.91 -18.26 -10.29
C ASN A 316 -2.16 -16.75 -10.08
N GLY A 317 -1.15 -16.01 -9.65
CA GLY A 317 -1.25 -14.59 -9.38
C GLY A 317 -1.21 -13.74 -10.66
N LYS A 318 -1.66 -12.49 -10.55
CA LYS A 318 -1.75 -11.55 -11.68
C LYS A 318 -0.73 -10.42 -11.55
N LYS A 319 -0.16 -10.05 -12.70
CA LYS A 319 0.83 -8.97 -12.84
C LYS A 319 0.23 -7.87 -13.69
N TYR A 320 0.14 -6.66 -13.17
CA TYR A 320 -0.41 -5.50 -13.87
C TYR A 320 0.66 -4.42 -14.09
N ILE A 321 0.57 -3.73 -15.23
CA ILE A 321 1.53 -2.69 -15.59
C ILE A 321 0.86 -1.50 -16.28
N GLY A 322 1.16 -0.28 -15.82
CA GLY A 322 0.70 0.97 -16.42
C GLY A 322 1.49 1.33 -17.67
N ILE A 323 0.96 1.05 -18.86
CA ILE A 323 1.73 1.09 -20.10
C ILE A 323 2.08 2.51 -20.56
N ASN A 324 1.25 3.51 -20.25
CA ASN A 324 1.48 4.90 -20.62
C ASN A 324 2.56 5.59 -19.77
N ALA A 325 2.82 5.09 -18.56
CA ALA A 325 3.71 5.74 -17.58
C ALA A 325 5.04 4.99 -17.38
N ILE A 326 5.38 4.11 -18.33
CA ILE A 326 6.59 3.29 -18.32
C ILE A 326 7.23 3.36 -19.69
N ASN A 327 8.55 3.56 -19.71
CA ASN A 327 9.32 3.55 -20.94
C ASN A 327 9.53 2.11 -21.43
N THR A 328 8.58 1.59 -22.21
CA THR A 328 8.65 0.24 -22.79
C THR A 328 9.85 0.04 -23.72
N GLU A 329 10.44 1.14 -24.21
CA GLU A 329 11.63 1.12 -25.06
C GLU A 329 12.95 1.07 -24.27
N SER A 330 12.90 1.15 -22.93
CA SER A 330 14.08 1.10 -22.08
C SER A 330 14.84 -0.22 -22.27
N LYS A 331 16.16 -0.16 -22.07
CA LYS A 331 17.00 -1.36 -22.11
C LYS A 331 16.58 -2.37 -21.04
N VAL A 332 16.24 -1.88 -19.85
CA VAL A 332 15.91 -2.72 -18.69
C VAL A 332 14.59 -3.47 -18.92
N PHE A 333 13.57 -2.79 -19.44
CA PHE A 333 12.27 -3.40 -19.72
C PHE A 333 12.35 -4.42 -20.87
N LYS A 334 13.12 -4.12 -21.92
CA LYS A 334 13.39 -5.07 -23.00
C LYS A 334 14.14 -6.31 -22.51
N GLU A 335 15.11 -6.15 -21.62
CA GLU A 335 15.81 -7.28 -20.99
C GLU A 335 14.87 -8.11 -20.10
N TYR A 336 13.94 -7.47 -19.39
CA TYR A 336 12.90 -8.17 -18.63
C TYR A 336 12.00 -9.03 -19.55
N LEU A 337 11.45 -8.45 -20.61
CA LEU A 337 10.57 -9.15 -21.56
C LEU A 337 11.28 -10.23 -22.40
N ALA A 338 12.61 -10.21 -22.48
CA ALA A 338 13.36 -11.30 -23.12
C ALA A 338 13.24 -12.63 -22.36
N HIS A 339 12.82 -12.59 -21.09
CA HIS A 339 12.73 -13.74 -20.19
C HIS A 339 11.36 -13.91 -19.51
N HIS A 340 10.44 -12.98 -19.72
CA HIS A 340 9.13 -12.95 -19.06
C HIS A 340 8.03 -12.57 -20.05
N GLU A 341 6.83 -13.08 -19.80
CA GLU A 341 5.63 -12.62 -20.50
C GLU A 341 5.28 -11.18 -20.11
N MET A 342 4.60 -10.49 -21.02
CA MET A 342 4.12 -9.13 -20.77
C MET A 342 3.06 -9.17 -19.65
N PRO A 343 3.21 -8.36 -18.58
CA PRO A 343 2.15 -8.20 -17.59
C PRO A 343 0.88 -7.60 -18.24
N ILE A 344 -0.28 -7.85 -17.62
CA ILE A 344 -1.56 -7.30 -18.07
C ILE A 344 -1.47 -5.77 -18.09
N THR A 345 -1.67 -5.20 -19.28
CA THR A 345 -1.49 -3.77 -19.52
C THR A 345 -2.72 -2.97 -19.11
N ILE A 346 -2.49 -1.90 -18.35
CA ILE A 346 -3.50 -0.90 -18.02
C ILE A 346 -3.11 0.39 -18.74
N GLY A 347 -3.99 0.87 -19.61
CA GLY A 347 -3.78 2.04 -20.45
C GLY A 347 -4.87 3.10 -20.27
N PHE A 348 -4.46 4.36 -20.44
CA PHE A 348 -5.33 5.54 -20.36
C PHE A 348 -5.36 6.34 -21.67
N GLU A 349 -4.40 6.09 -22.57
CA GLU A 349 -4.34 6.71 -23.90
C GLU A 349 -4.35 5.68 -25.03
N ASP A 350 -3.89 4.45 -24.74
CA ASP A 350 -3.78 3.38 -25.72
C ASP A 350 -4.96 2.40 -25.59
N LYS A 351 -5.90 2.47 -26.54
CA LYS A 351 -7.07 1.59 -26.61
C LYS A 351 -6.72 0.12 -26.83
N SER A 352 -5.48 -0.20 -27.17
CA SER A 352 -5.01 -1.58 -27.36
C SER A 352 -4.53 -2.25 -26.07
N ALA A 353 -4.42 -1.51 -24.96
CA ALA A 353 -4.12 -2.10 -23.66
C ALA A 353 -5.17 -3.17 -23.27
N ASP A 354 -4.77 -4.21 -22.55
CA ASP A 354 -5.65 -5.29 -22.10
C ASP A 354 -6.82 -4.72 -21.27
N ILE A 355 -6.53 -3.70 -20.48
CA ILE A 355 -7.50 -2.89 -19.74
C ILE A 355 -7.29 -1.43 -20.14
N TYR A 356 -8.28 -0.84 -20.80
CA TYR A 356 -8.27 0.55 -21.22
C TYR A 356 -9.26 1.36 -20.38
N CYS A 357 -8.84 2.54 -19.92
CA CYS A 357 -9.72 3.48 -19.25
C CYS A 357 -9.84 4.78 -20.03
N GLU A 358 -11.08 5.19 -20.31
CA GLU A 358 -11.42 6.48 -20.89
C GLU A 358 -12.03 7.39 -19.81
N ILE A 359 -11.39 8.53 -19.53
CA ILE A 359 -11.89 9.48 -18.54
C ILE A 359 -12.64 10.61 -19.23
N SER A 360 -13.85 10.87 -18.74
CA SER A 360 -14.73 11.95 -19.20
C SER A 360 -14.82 13.04 -18.14
N LYS A 361 -14.24 14.21 -18.44
CA LYS A 361 -14.29 15.38 -17.55
C LYS A 361 -15.71 15.93 -17.44
N PRO A 362 -16.16 16.33 -16.23
CA PRO A 362 -17.42 17.01 -16.08
C PRO A 362 -17.37 18.36 -16.81
N ILE A 363 -18.41 18.66 -17.60
CA ILE A 363 -18.52 19.91 -18.37
C ILE A 363 -18.58 21.16 -17.45
N LYS A 364 -18.81 20.99 -16.13
CA LYS A 364 -18.90 22.09 -15.14
C LYS A 364 -18.32 21.67 -13.77
N SER A 365 -17.67 22.61 -13.09
CA SER A 365 -17.18 22.46 -11.70
C SER A 365 -18.29 22.04 -10.73
N GLY A 366 -17.97 21.13 -9.80
CA GLY A 366 -18.90 20.59 -8.80
C GLY A 366 -19.69 19.33 -9.24
N LYS A 367 -19.45 18.82 -10.45
CA LYS A 367 -20.01 17.54 -10.92
C LYS A 367 -19.02 16.39 -10.73
N GLU A 368 -19.56 15.17 -10.69
CA GLU A 368 -18.79 13.93 -10.62
C GLU A 368 -18.02 13.71 -11.93
N ASN A 369 -16.77 13.22 -11.82
CA ASN A 369 -16.03 12.68 -12.96
C ASN A 369 -16.65 11.35 -13.36
N THR A 370 -16.85 11.13 -14.65
CA THR A 370 -17.19 9.80 -15.17
C THR A 370 -16.00 9.20 -15.88
N PHE A 371 -15.83 7.89 -15.76
CA PHE A 371 -14.78 7.17 -16.46
C PHE A 371 -15.26 5.77 -16.79
N LYS A 372 -14.72 5.22 -17.85
CA LYS A 372 -15.15 3.96 -18.42
C LYS A 372 -13.98 3.02 -18.48
N ILE A 373 -14.12 1.83 -17.92
CA ILE A 373 -13.11 0.77 -18.00
C ILE A 373 -13.61 -0.27 -19.00
N THR A 374 -12.78 -0.52 -20.01
CA THR A 374 -13.00 -1.53 -21.04
C THR A 374 -11.93 -2.59 -20.90
N ARG A 375 -12.34 -3.86 -20.82
CA ARG A 375 -11.42 -5.00 -20.93
C ARG A 375 -11.45 -5.57 -22.33
N ASN A 376 -10.29 -5.62 -22.97
CA ASN A 376 -10.08 -6.21 -24.28
C ASN A 376 -9.71 -7.69 -24.10
N ILE A 377 -10.67 -8.61 -24.29
CA ILE A 377 -10.47 -10.04 -24.03
C ILE A 377 -9.82 -10.71 -25.26
N PRO A 378 -8.66 -11.39 -25.13
CA PRO A 378 -8.16 -12.30 -26.15
C PRO A 378 -9.11 -13.51 -26.26
N TRP A 379 -9.36 -13.98 -27.48
CA TRP A 379 -10.40 -14.95 -27.84
C TRP A 379 -10.36 -16.32 -27.12
N ASP A 380 -9.30 -16.63 -26.37
CA ASP A 380 -9.08 -17.97 -25.80
C ASP A 380 -9.62 -18.16 -24.36
N ASP A 381 -10.03 -17.09 -23.67
CA ASP A 381 -10.55 -17.12 -22.28
C ASP A 381 -12.05 -16.73 -22.16
N ALA A 382 -12.77 -16.64 -23.27
CA ALA A 382 -14.18 -16.27 -23.26
C ALA A 382 -15.07 -17.46 -22.86
N ASP A 383 -15.45 -17.51 -21.58
CA ASP A 383 -16.63 -18.27 -21.20
C ASP A 383 -17.85 -17.80 -21.99
N ILE A 384 -18.66 -18.79 -22.38
CA ILE A 384 -19.70 -18.81 -23.43
C ILE A 384 -20.87 -17.82 -23.22
N TYR A 385 -20.84 -16.98 -22.18
CA TYR A 385 -21.99 -16.18 -21.74
C TYR A 385 -21.99 -14.70 -22.13
N ILE A 386 -20.90 -14.16 -22.68
CA ILE A 386 -20.84 -12.75 -23.10
C ILE A 386 -20.67 -12.67 -24.62
N ASN A 387 -21.75 -12.34 -25.34
CA ASN A 387 -21.74 -12.15 -26.81
C ASN A 387 -20.99 -10.88 -27.28
N SER A 388 -20.27 -10.17 -26.39
CA SER A 388 -19.46 -9.00 -26.70
C SER A 388 -17.96 -9.29 -26.57
N HIS A 389 -17.16 -8.74 -27.48
CA HIS A 389 -15.69 -8.90 -27.50
C HIS A 389 -14.97 -8.12 -26.38
N SER A 390 -15.73 -7.42 -25.54
CA SER A 390 -15.24 -6.57 -24.47
C SER A 390 -16.31 -6.44 -23.37
N LEU A 391 -15.87 -6.44 -22.11
CA LEU A 391 -16.68 -6.01 -20.97
C LEU A 391 -16.40 -4.53 -20.73
N GLU A 392 -17.45 -3.72 -20.64
CA GLU A 392 -17.36 -2.28 -20.45
C GLU A 392 -18.22 -1.86 -19.26
N ILE A 393 -17.64 -1.15 -18.30
CA ILE A 393 -18.35 -0.60 -17.14
C ILE A 393 -18.00 0.89 -17.01
N GLU A 394 -19.02 1.71 -16.85
CA GLU A 394 -18.87 3.14 -16.57
C GLU A 394 -19.02 3.40 -15.06
N TYR A 395 -18.20 4.30 -14.54
CA TYR A 395 -18.11 4.68 -13.13
C TYR A 395 -18.26 6.20 -12.98
N ALA A 396 -18.79 6.64 -11.85
CA ALA A 396 -18.86 8.04 -11.46
C ALA A 396 -18.24 8.27 -10.08
N CYS A 397 -17.40 9.29 -9.92
CA CYS A 397 -16.76 9.62 -8.64
C CYS A 397 -16.44 11.12 -8.49
N LYS A 398 -16.17 11.55 -7.26
CA LYS A 398 -15.72 12.90 -6.87
C LYS A 398 -14.21 12.98 -6.70
N ILE A 399 -13.51 11.87 -6.98
CA ILE A 399 -12.05 11.81 -6.91
C ILE A 399 -11.49 12.83 -7.88
N PHE A 400 -10.65 13.72 -7.36
CA PHE A 400 -10.09 14.86 -8.05
C PHE A 400 -8.61 14.99 -7.66
N PRO A 401 -7.75 15.53 -8.54
CA PRO A 401 -7.96 15.77 -9.97
C PRO A 401 -7.87 14.47 -10.77
N GLU A 402 -8.06 14.56 -12.09
CA GLU A 402 -8.20 13.44 -13.03
C GLU A 402 -7.16 12.32 -12.85
N PHE A 403 -5.90 12.65 -12.53
CA PHE A 403 -4.89 11.62 -12.37
C PHE A 403 -5.16 10.66 -11.20
N ASN A 404 -5.91 11.09 -10.18
CA ASN A 404 -6.31 10.20 -9.09
C ASN A 404 -7.33 9.15 -9.58
N ILE A 405 -7.98 9.37 -10.71
CA ILE A 405 -8.77 8.34 -11.39
C ILE A 405 -7.86 7.25 -11.95
N HIS A 406 -6.64 7.57 -12.41
CA HIS A 406 -5.67 6.52 -12.78
C HIS A 406 -5.36 5.62 -11.58
N ASN A 407 -5.10 6.23 -10.41
CA ASN A 407 -4.87 5.49 -9.17
C ASN A 407 -6.08 4.63 -8.79
N LEU A 408 -7.31 5.15 -8.96
CA LEU A 408 -8.55 4.44 -8.69
C LEU A 408 -8.78 3.27 -9.65
N VAL A 409 -8.43 3.41 -10.93
CA VAL A 409 -8.51 2.31 -11.90
C VAL A 409 -7.57 1.17 -11.50
N PHE A 410 -6.34 1.47 -11.06
CA PHE A 410 -5.47 0.45 -10.48
C PHE A 410 -6.10 -0.23 -9.26
N SER A 411 -6.77 0.54 -8.38
CA SER A 411 -7.49 -0.03 -7.25
C SER A 411 -8.59 -0.99 -7.70
N ILE A 412 -9.48 -0.54 -8.60
CA ILE A 412 -10.61 -1.35 -9.12
C ILE A 412 -10.09 -2.65 -9.77
N VAL A 413 -9.05 -2.56 -10.60
CA VAL A 413 -8.47 -3.73 -11.28
C VAL A 413 -7.82 -4.70 -10.29
N MET A 414 -7.17 -4.18 -9.25
CA MET A 414 -6.52 -5.01 -8.23
C MET A 414 -7.54 -5.66 -7.28
N THR A 415 -8.69 -5.04 -7.07
CA THR A 415 -9.77 -5.63 -6.27
C THR A 415 -10.70 -6.54 -7.08
N SER A 416 -10.76 -6.39 -8.40
CA SER A 416 -11.57 -7.26 -9.26
C SER A 416 -10.94 -8.63 -9.44
N ASP A 417 -11.75 -9.68 -9.40
CA ASP A 417 -11.34 -11.01 -9.84
C ASP A 417 -11.37 -11.14 -11.35
N SER A 418 -10.81 -12.24 -11.86
CA SER A 418 -10.33 -12.33 -13.24
C SER A 418 -11.43 -12.31 -14.30
N PHE A 419 -12.73 -12.16 -13.96
CA PHE A 419 -13.82 -12.08 -14.93
C PHE A 419 -14.79 -10.90 -14.81
N MET A 420 -14.89 -10.22 -13.67
CA MET A 420 -15.84 -9.10 -13.53
C MET A 420 -15.20 -7.90 -12.85
N PHE A 421 -15.23 -6.76 -13.57
CA PHE A 421 -15.09 -5.49 -12.89
C PHE A 421 -16.29 -5.30 -11.96
N PRO A 422 -16.10 -4.69 -10.78
CA PRO A 422 -17.18 -4.55 -9.83
C PRO A 422 -18.22 -3.61 -10.40
N ASN A 423 -19.46 -4.07 -10.45
CA ASN A 423 -20.60 -3.27 -10.89
C ASN A 423 -21.35 -2.72 -9.67
N ALA A 424 -22.51 -2.07 -9.88
CA ALA A 424 -23.28 -1.49 -8.78
C ALA A 424 -23.72 -2.54 -7.74
N GLU A 425 -24.13 -3.74 -8.18
CA GLU A 425 -24.69 -4.79 -7.33
C GLU A 425 -23.64 -5.36 -6.35
N CYS A 426 -22.37 -5.40 -6.75
CA CYS A 426 -21.27 -5.91 -5.93
C CYS A 426 -21.10 -5.17 -4.59
N PHE A 427 -21.69 -3.98 -4.44
CA PHE A 427 -21.54 -3.13 -3.24
C PHE A 427 -22.73 -3.17 -2.29
N TYR A 428 -23.69 -4.06 -2.53
CA TYR A 428 -24.91 -4.20 -1.73
C TYR A 428 -25.07 -5.67 -1.28
N GLU A 429 -26.08 -5.92 -0.44
CA GLU A 429 -26.45 -7.28 -0.04
C GLU A 429 -26.70 -8.19 -1.26
N PRO A 430 -26.40 -9.50 -1.19
CA PRO A 430 -26.59 -10.43 -2.31
C PRO A 430 -28.01 -10.46 -2.90
N GLU A 431 -29.01 -10.06 -2.11
CA GLU A 431 -30.40 -9.97 -2.52
C GLU A 431 -30.72 -8.72 -3.35
N VAL A 432 -29.87 -7.69 -3.31
CA VAL A 432 -30.06 -6.42 -4.04
C VAL A 432 -29.65 -6.61 -5.49
N GLY A 433 -30.65 -6.67 -6.37
CA GLY A 433 -30.42 -6.70 -7.81
C GLY A 433 -29.74 -5.43 -8.32
N ARG A 434 -29.03 -5.51 -9.45
CA ARG A 434 -28.36 -4.38 -10.09
C ARG A 434 -29.27 -3.16 -10.29
N GLU A 435 -30.53 -3.38 -10.62
CA GLU A 435 -31.54 -2.35 -10.85
C GLU A 435 -31.83 -1.56 -9.58
N GLU A 436 -32.03 -2.27 -8.47
CA GLU A 436 -32.27 -1.71 -7.14
C GLU A 436 -31.03 -0.97 -6.63
N ALA A 437 -29.84 -1.56 -6.80
CA ALA A 437 -28.56 -0.93 -6.49
C ALA A 437 -28.40 0.44 -7.19
N ILE A 438 -28.72 0.50 -8.49
CA ILE A 438 -28.67 1.74 -9.28
C ILE A 438 -29.75 2.73 -8.82
N ALA A 439 -30.97 2.26 -8.55
CA ALA A 439 -32.04 3.12 -8.03
C ALA A 439 -31.65 3.77 -6.70
N ILE A 440 -31.02 3.02 -5.80
CA ILE A 440 -30.49 3.51 -4.52
C ILE A 440 -29.37 4.54 -4.74
N ASP A 441 -28.40 4.26 -5.62
CA ASP A 441 -27.26 5.14 -5.87
C ASP A 441 -27.65 6.51 -6.46
N TYR A 442 -28.71 6.52 -7.28
CA TYR A 442 -29.19 7.70 -7.99
C TYR A 442 -30.47 8.30 -7.41
N GLU A 443 -31.01 7.74 -6.32
CA GLU A 443 -32.24 8.18 -5.67
C GLU A 443 -33.43 8.22 -6.66
N LEU A 444 -33.57 7.15 -7.45
CA LEU A 444 -34.62 6.98 -8.46
C LEU A 444 -35.81 6.21 -7.87
N ASP A 445 -37.00 6.41 -8.46
CA ASP A 445 -38.17 5.58 -8.14
C ASP A 445 -37.97 4.13 -8.65
N GLU A 446 -38.52 3.13 -7.95
CA GLU A 446 -38.31 1.68 -8.21
C GLU A 446 -38.73 1.20 -9.61
N ASP A 447 -39.51 1.98 -10.37
CA ASP A 447 -40.02 1.62 -11.71
C ASP A 447 -39.04 2.00 -12.86
N ILE A 448 -37.73 1.72 -12.73
CA ILE A 448 -36.77 1.93 -13.82
C ILE A 448 -36.94 0.83 -14.88
N LYS A 449 -36.98 1.20 -16.16
CA LYS A 449 -37.00 0.21 -17.26
C LYS A 449 -35.60 -0.33 -17.52
N ASP A 450 -35.49 -1.63 -17.83
CA ASP A 450 -34.23 -2.32 -18.19
C ASP A 450 -33.38 -1.57 -19.22
N GLU A 451 -34.01 -0.88 -20.18
CA GLU A 451 -33.35 -0.12 -21.24
C GLU A 451 -32.59 1.13 -20.72
N ASP A 452 -32.96 1.66 -19.55
CA ASP A 452 -32.34 2.85 -18.94
C ASP A 452 -31.19 2.48 -17.98
N ILE A 453 -31.10 1.23 -17.51
CA ILE A 453 -30.20 0.82 -16.40
C ILE A 453 -28.73 0.77 -16.82
N ASN A 454 -28.45 0.32 -18.04
CA ASN A 454 -27.09 0.35 -18.60
C ASN A 454 -26.59 1.78 -18.92
N SER A 455 -27.42 2.81 -18.74
CA SER A 455 -27.03 4.21 -18.92
C SER A 455 -26.52 4.88 -17.64
N TYR A 456 -26.61 4.22 -16.47
CA TYR A 456 -26.17 4.77 -15.19
C TYR A 456 -24.77 4.24 -14.80
N PRO A 457 -23.78 5.14 -14.63
CA PRO A 457 -22.48 4.76 -14.11
C PRO A 457 -22.54 4.22 -12.67
N VAL A 458 -21.64 3.31 -12.30
CA VAL A 458 -21.47 2.84 -10.93
C VAL A 458 -20.94 3.98 -10.05
N LYS A 459 -21.64 4.35 -8.98
CA LYS A 459 -21.31 5.54 -8.19
C LYS A 459 -20.35 5.22 -7.04
N LEU A 460 -19.13 5.74 -7.06
CA LEU A 460 -18.11 5.38 -6.08
C LEU A 460 -18.02 6.33 -4.88
N ASN A 461 -18.80 7.41 -4.85
CA ASN A 461 -18.64 8.51 -3.88
C ASN A 461 -18.81 8.16 -2.41
N LYS A 462 -19.64 7.15 -2.11
CA LYS A 462 -19.84 6.67 -0.75
C LYS A 462 -18.88 5.53 -0.39
N ARG A 463 -18.11 5.03 -1.36
CA ARG A 463 -17.32 3.80 -1.30
C ARG A 463 -15.81 4.07 -1.26
N VAL A 464 -15.36 5.15 -1.88
CA VAL A 464 -13.93 5.45 -2.01
C VAL A 464 -13.62 6.93 -1.78
N GLN A 465 -12.52 7.19 -1.08
CA GLN A 465 -11.98 8.52 -0.81
C GLN A 465 -10.45 8.51 -0.96
N LEU A 466 -9.87 9.68 -1.17
CA LEU A 466 -8.41 9.78 -1.15
C LEU A 466 -7.86 9.67 0.28
N PRO A 467 -6.64 9.12 0.45
CA PRO A 467 -6.01 9.06 1.76
C PRO A 467 -5.67 10.48 2.29
N PRO A 468 -5.56 10.65 3.62
CA PRO A 468 -5.05 11.88 4.21
C PRO A 468 -3.74 12.35 3.58
N GLY A 469 -3.61 13.66 3.37
CA GLY A 469 -2.44 14.27 2.75
C GLY A 469 -2.18 13.86 1.29
N ARG A 470 -3.16 13.29 0.57
CA ARG A 470 -3.12 13.06 -0.88
C ARG A 470 -4.27 13.80 -1.52
N THR A 471 -3.98 14.94 -2.12
CA THR A 471 -4.95 15.89 -2.68
C THR A 471 -6.14 16.10 -1.73
N GLN A 472 -5.83 16.28 -0.45
CA GLN A 472 -6.82 16.37 0.60
C GLN A 472 -7.46 17.75 0.56
N ILE A 473 -8.69 17.81 0.05
CA ILE A 473 -9.52 19.00 0.05
C ILE A 473 -10.15 19.16 1.45
N ILE A 474 -9.92 20.29 2.10
CA ILE A 474 -10.51 20.59 3.41
C ILE A 474 -11.90 21.18 3.21
N SER A 475 -12.93 20.33 3.29
CA SER A 475 -14.30 20.69 2.90
C SER A 475 -15.16 21.30 4.02
N ASP A 476 -14.71 21.22 5.27
CA ASP A 476 -15.43 21.68 6.47
C ASP A 476 -15.08 23.12 6.88
N ILE A 477 -14.35 23.85 6.04
CA ILE A 477 -13.98 25.25 6.23
C ILE A 477 -14.53 26.13 5.07
N PRO A 478 -14.71 27.44 5.26
CA PRO A 478 -15.27 28.34 4.24
C PRO A 478 -14.26 28.79 3.16
N ALA A 479 -13.17 28.04 2.93
CA ALA A 479 -12.06 28.39 2.03
C ALA A 479 -11.58 27.18 1.23
N ASN A 480 -11.04 27.40 0.03
CA ASN A 480 -10.46 26.31 -0.76
C ASN A 480 -9.02 26.06 -0.30
N VAL A 481 -8.81 24.99 0.47
CA VAL A 481 -7.47 24.56 0.91
C VAL A 481 -7.23 23.13 0.47
N ILE A 482 -6.09 22.88 -0.17
CA ILE A 482 -5.63 21.54 -0.54
C ILE A 482 -4.30 21.25 0.14
N ILE A 483 -4.22 20.09 0.80
CA ILE A 483 -2.99 19.55 1.39
C ILE A 483 -2.55 18.33 0.58
N ASP A 484 -1.31 18.32 0.10
CA ASP A 484 -0.77 17.22 -0.71
C ASP A 484 0.70 16.90 -0.38
N TYR A 485 1.10 15.65 -0.59
CA TYR A 485 2.42 15.10 -0.29
C TYR A 485 3.42 15.19 -1.45
N ALA A 486 3.06 15.82 -2.56
CA ALA A 486 3.98 16.04 -3.68
C ALA A 486 5.30 16.64 -3.17
N HIS A 487 6.38 15.88 -3.30
CA HIS A 487 7.69 16.18 -2.72
C HIS A 487 8.86 15.88 -3.68
N ASN A 488 8.55 15.57 -4.94
CA ASN A 488 9.51 15.49 -6.04
C ASN A 488 9.00 16.33 -7.23
N ALA A 489 9.90 16.76 -8.11
CA ALA A 489 9.58 17.73 -9.16
C ALA A 489 8.45 17.27 -10.10
N GLU A 490 8.43 15.99 -10.45
CA GLU A 490 7.42 15.40 -11.35
C GLU A 490 6.03 15.39 -10.70
N SER A 491 5.91 14.88 -9.46
CA SER A 491 4.65 14.90 -8.71
C SER A 491 4.15 16.33 -8.46
N PHE A 492 5.07 17.27 -8.23
CA PHE A 492 4.76 18.68 -8.05
C PHE A 492 4.11 19.29 -9.30
N ASP A 493 4.77 19.12 -10.44
CA ASP A 493 4.31 19.68 -11.71
C ASP A 493 3.00 19.06 -12.18
N PHE A 494 2.91 17.74 -12.05
CA PHE A 494 1.72 17.00 -12.40
C PHE A 494 0.52 17.39 -11.54
N PHE A 495 0.70 17.49 -10.22
CA PHE A 495 -0.35 17.93 -9.32
C PHE A 495 -0.78 19.38 -9.62
N LEU A 496 0.16 20.33 -9.65
CA LEU A 496 -0.15 21.75 -9.84
C LEU A 496 -0.82 22.02 -11.19
N SER A 497 -0.30 21.45 -12.27
CA SER A 497 -0.89 21.59 -13.61
C SER A 497 -2.31 21.02 -13.67
N SER A 498 -2.59 19.93 -12.95
CA SER A 498 -3.90 19.28 -12.94
C SER A 498 -4.98 20.05 -12.19
N ILE A 499 -4.60 20.93 -11.24
CA ILE A 499 -5.56 21.73 -10.46
C ILE A 499 -5.64 23.19 -10.90
N LYS A 500 -4.67 23.69 -11.68
CA LYS A 500 -4.53 25.10 -12.05
C LYS A 500 -5.81 25.72 -12.60
N ASP A 501 -6.46 25.04 -13.54
CA ASP A 501 -7.67 25.56 -14.20
C ASP A 501 -8.93 25.41 -13.36
N SER A 502 -8.84 24.80 -12.17
CA SER A 502 -9.98 24.63 -11.26
C SER A 502 -10.19 25.83 -10.33
N TYR A 503 -9.23 26.74 -10.24
CA TYR A 503 -9.24 27.89 -9.34
C TYR A 503 -8.79 29.17 -10.07
N GLU A 504 -9.23 30.34 -9.59
CA GLU A 504 -8.82 31.62 -10.19
C GLU A 504 -7.35 31.93 -9.94
N LYS A 505 -6.85 31.56 -8.76
CA LYS A 505 -5.45 31.71 -8.36
C LYS A 505 -5.00 30.58 -7.46
N LEU A 506 -3.72 30.24 -7.55
CA LEU A 506 -3.05 29.33 -6.64
C LEU A 506 -2.05 30.08 -5.76
N VAL A 507 -2.26 30.03 -4.45
CA VAL A 507 -1.26 30.43 -3.44
C VAL A 507 -0.57 29.16 -2.95
N ILE A 508 0.69 28.98 -3.33
CA ILE A 508 1.44 27.74 -3.10
C ILE A 508 2.40 27.91 -1.93
N ILE A 509 2.29 27.02 -0.94
CA ILE A 509 3.20 26.90 0.19
C ILE A 509 3.94 25.59 0.10
N PHE A 510 5.26 25.64 0.10
CA PHE A 510 6.06 24.42 0.12
C PHE A 510 7.47 24.64 0.68
N GLY A 511 8.11 23.54 1.06
CA GLY A 511 9.51 23.50 1.44
C GLY A 511 10.22 22.33 0.78
N CYS A 512 11.49 22.14 1.10
CA CYS A 512 12.28 20.98 0.68
C CYS A 512 12.96 20.36 1.89
N GLY A 513 13.01 19.02 1.93
CA GLY A 513 13.72 18.32 2.98
C GLY A 513 15.24 18.55 2.92
N GLY A 514 15.86 18.79 4.07
CA GLY A 514 17.32 18.77 4.22
C GLY A 514 17.89 17.36 4.31
N ASP A 515 19.19 17.22 4.09
CA ASP A 515 19.95 15.96 3.99
C ASP A 515 19.34 14.96 2.97
N ARG A 516 18.81 15.50 1.86
CA ARG A 516 18.13 14.76 0.77
C ARG A 516 18.60 15.26 -0.60
N ASP A 517 18.09 14.63 -1.67
CA ASP A 517 18.36 15.01 -3.06
C ASP A 517 18.14 16.52 -3.28
N LYS A 518 19.23 17.21 -3.67
CA LYS A 518 19.26 18.65 -3.95
C LYS A 518 18.83 18.97 -5.38
N ASP A 519 19.01 18.04 -6.32
CA ASP A 519 18.80 18.26 -7.76
C ASP A 519 17.32 18.49 -8.10
N LYS A 520 16.41 18.07 -7.22
CA LYS A 520 14.97 18.32 -7.36
C LYS A 520 14.53 19.69 -6.84
N ARG A 521 15.31 20.36 -5.96
CA ARG A 521 14.90 21.63 -5.32
C ARG A 521 14.64 22.74 -6.35
N PRO A 522 15.54 23.00 -7.32
CA PRO A 522 15.29 24.02 -8.34
C PRO A 522 14.07 23.73 -9.21
N LYS A 523 13.87 22.45 -9.54
CA LYS A 523 12.78 22.01 -10.42
C LYS A 523 11.41 22.13 -9.74
N MET A 524 11.34 21.84 -8.44
CA MET A 524 10.11 22.05 -7.65
C MET A 524 9.76 23.54 -7.56
N LEU A 525 10.73 24.42 -7.31
CA LEU A 525 10.48 25.87 -7.30
C LEU A 525 10.08 26.39 -8.68
N ALA A 526 10.73 25.91 -9.74
CA ALA A 526 10.37 26.27 -11.12
C ALA A 526 8.91 25.95 -11.42
N SER A 527 8.45 24.75 -11.04
CA SER A 527 7.06 24.33 -11.22
C SER A 527 6.08 25.17 -10.38
N ALA A 528 6.43 25.48 -9.12
CA ALA A 528 5.63 26.38 -8.29
C ALA A 528 5.48 27.78 -8.93
N ILE A 529 6.55 28.34 -9.50
CA ILE A 529 6.54 29.63 -10.21
C ILE A 529 5.71 29.56 -11.49
N GLN A 530 5.79 28.44 -12.22
CA GLN A 530 5.07 28.24 -13.48
C GLN A 530 3.54 28.17 -13.29
N HIS A 531 3.09 27.57 -12.19
CA HIS A 531 1.67 27.30 -11.97
C HIS A 531 1.01 28.21 -10.93
N GLY A 532 1.78 28.77 -10.01
CA GLY A 532 1.27 29.60 -8.91
C GLY A 532 1.22 31.10 -9.21
N ASP A 533 0.31 31.79 -8.53
CA ASP A 533 0.20 33.25 -8.54
C ASP A 533 1.01 33.90 -7.41
N LYS A 534 1.10 33.20 -6.28
CA LYS A 534 1.96 33.57 -5.15
C LYS A 534 2.61 32.33 -4.58
N ILE A 535 3.92 32.43 -4.34
CA ILE A 535 4.73 31.32 -3.85
C ILE A 535 5.31 31.72 -2.50
N ILE A 536 5.11 30.86 -1.50
CA ILE A 536 5.69 31.01 -0.16
C ILE A 536 6.58 29.79 0.09
N PHE A 537 7.89 30.03 0.05
CA PHE A 537 8.88 29.02 0.40
C PHE A 537 9.08 28.99 1.92
N THR A 538 8.95 27.82 2.51
CA THR A 538 8.96 27.62 3.96
C THR A 538 9.75 26.37 4.38
N SER A 539 9.93 26.17 5.69
CA SER A 539 10.56 24.97 6.20
C SER A 539 9.69 23.72 5.95
N ASP A 540 10.36 22.63 5.62
CA ASP A 540 9.83 21.27 5.71
C ASP A 540 10.59 20.59 6.89
N ASN A 541 11.06 19.36 6.72
CA ASN A 541 12.03 18.69 7.57
C ASN A 541 13.45 19.13 7.14
N SER A 542 13.93 20.23 7.72
CA SER A 542 15.25 20.81 7.38
C SER A 542 16.42 19.95 7.87
N ARG A 543 16.21 19.06 8.84
CA ARG A 543 17.25 18.18 9.41
C ARG A 543 18.47 18.99 9.85
N ASN A 544 19.67 18.69 9.35
CA ASN A 544 20.89 19.42 9.67
C ASN A 544 21.21 20.57 8.70
N GLU A 545 20.45 20.72 7.61
CA GLU A 545 20.67 21.80 6.65
C GLU A 545 20.00 23.09 7.12
N LYS A 546 20.67 24.22 6.90
CA LYS A 546 20.09 25.53 7.19
C LYS A 546 19.01 25.84 6.16
N PHE A 547 17.86 26.35 6.62
CA PHE A 547 16.76 26.75 5.75
C PHE A 547 17.21 27.67 4.59
N LYS A 548 18.08 28.64 4.88
CA LYS A 548 18.62 29.55 3.86
C LYS A 548 19.42 28.82 2.76
N ASP A 549 20.16 27.78 3.11
CA ASP A 549 20.94 27.01 2.14
C ASP A 549 20.00 26.18 1.25
N ILE A 550 18.95 25.59 1.83
CA ILE A 550 17.90 24.88 1.09
C ILE A 550 17.19 25.83 0.11
N PHE A 551 16.86 27.05 0.55
CA PHE A 551 16.26 28.06 -0.33
C PHE A 551 17.19 28.52 -1.45
N ASN A 552 18.48 28.72 -1.15
CA ASN A 552 19.47 29.09 -2.17
C ASN A 552 19.58 27.99 -3.24
N ASP A 553 19.64 26.72 -2.82
CA ASP A 553 19.63 25.57 -3.74
C ASP A 553 18.35 25.58 -4.61
N ALA A 554 17.17 25.78 -4.00
CA ALA A 554 15.91 25.85 -4.75
C ALA A 554 15.83 27.06 -5.71
N SER A 555 16.50 28.16 -5.39
CA SER A 555 16.50 29.39 -6.18
C SER A 555 17.41 29.32 -7.42
N GLU A 556 18.26 28.31 -7.53
CA GLU A 556 19.23 28.21 -8.62
C GLU A 556 18.51 28.16 -9.99
N GLY A 557 18.81 29.13 -10.85
CA GLY A 557 18.23 29.23 -12.19
C GLY A 557 16.78 29.74 -12.25
N ASN A 558 16.17 30.10 -11.12
CA ASN A 558 14.78 30.57 -11.04
C ASN A 558 14.68 32.09 -10.82
N ASP A 559 13.65 32.74 -11.37
CA ASP A 559 13.30 34.13 -11.04
C ASP A 559 12.46 34.17 -9.77
N ILE A 560 13.08 34.57 -8.66
CA ILE A 560 12.47 34.55 -7.33
C ILE A 560 11.73 35.84 -6.96
N LYS A 561 11.48 36.75 -7.91
CA LYS A 561 10.87 38.06 -7.62
C LYS A 561 9.51 37.97 -6.92
N ASP A 562 8.71 36.96 -7.24
CA ASP A 562 7.38 36.71 -6.68
C ASP A 562 7.36 35.60 -5.61
N VAL A 563 8.53 35.19 -5.11
CA VAL A 563 8.68 34.16 -4.07
C VAL A 563 8.92 34.82 -2.71
N SER A 564 7.99 34.63 -1.78
CA SER A 564 8.14 35.02 -0.38
C SER A 564 8.87 33.94 0.40
N MET A 565 9.78 34.34 1.31
CA MET A 565 10.49 33.41 2.18
C MET A 565 10.00 33.58 3.62
N ILE A 566 9.35 32.56 4.17
CA ILE A 566 8.85 32.53 5.55
C ILE A 566 9.29 31.20 6.16
N GLU A 567 10.33 31.22 6.98
CA GLU A 567 10.93 29.99 7.54
C GLU A 567 9.94 29.20 8.40
N ASP A 568 9.21 29.87 9.30
CA ASP A 568 8.20 29.21 10.13
C ASP A 568 7.00 28.76 9.28
N ARG A 569 6.75 27.46 9.26
CA ARG A 569 5.71 26.85 8.41
C ARG A 569 4.30 27.25 8.84
N LYS A 570 4.04 27.42 10.13
CA LYS A 570 2.75 27.88 10.64
C LYS A 570 2.47 29.31 10.20
N GLU A 571 3.44 30.21 10.34
CA GLU A 571 3.34 31.59 9.86
C GLU A 571 3.20 31.67 8.34
N ALA A 572 3.86 30.78 7.59
CA ALA A 572 3.69 30.68 6.15
C ALA A 572 2.24 30.33 5.77
N ILE A 573 1.65 29.34 6.45
CA ILE A 573 0.24 28.91 6.23
C ILE A 573 -0.73 30.04 6.61
N ILE A 574 -0.54 30.67 7.77
CA ILE A 574 -1.33 31.83 8.21
C ILE A 574 -1.23 32.98 7.20
N HIS A 575 -0.03 33.23 6.65
CA HIS A 575 0.18 34.26 5.64
C HIS A 575 -0.54 33.91 4.33
N GLY A 576 -0.38 32.68 3.82
CA GLY A 576 -1.02 32.24 2.59
C GLY A 576 -2.55 32.24 2.67
N ALA A 577 -3.11 31.82 3.81
CA ALA A 577 -4.56 31.84 4.05
C ALA A 577 -5.15 33.26 3.95
N LYS A 578 -4.37 34.31 4.25
CA LYS A 578 -4.80 35.72 4.11
C LYS A 578 -4.75 36.24 2.68
N LEU A 579 -4.10 35.52 1.75
CA LEU A 579 -3.93 35.93 0.36
C LEU A 579 -5.05 35.41 -0.56
N ILE A 580 -5.81 34.41 -0.12
CA ILE A 580 -6.85 33.77 -0.94
C ILE A 580 -8.23 34.42 -0.75
N ASN A 581 -8.98 34.53 -1.84
CA ASN A 581 -10.40 34.88 -1.86
C ASN A 581 -11.27 33.63 -2.15
N LYS A 582 -12.59 33.81 -2.28
CA LYS A 582 -13.58 32.72 -2.44
C LYS A 582 -13.28 31.73 -3.58
N ASN A 583 -12.71 32.19 -4.69
CA ASN A 583 -12.43 31.35 -5.87
C ASN A 583 -10.94 31.01 -6.03
N ASP A 584 -10.09 31.51 -5.13
CA ASP A 584 -8.66 31.19 -5.08
C ASP A 584 -8.46 29.92 -4.25
N CYS A 585 -7.30 29.28 -4.35
CA CYS A 585 -6.94 28.11 -3.56
C CYS A 585 -5.60 28.27 -2.86
N LEU A 586 -5.56 27.91 -1.57
CA LEU A 586 -4.32 27.71 -0.82
C LEU A 586 -3.88 26.26 -0.99
N VAL A 587 -2.69 26.07 -1.52
CA VAL A 587 -2.12 24.77 -1.82
C VAL A 587 -0.90 24.56 -0.93
N ILE A 588 -0.96 23.58 -0.03
CA ILE A 588 0.11 23.28 0.95
C ILE A 588 0.74 21.95 0.56
N LEU A 589 2.03 21.98 0.18
CA LEU A 589 2.75 20.84 -0.38
C LEU A 589 3.92 20.39 0.48
N GLY A 590 4.37 19.16 0.25
CA GLY A 590 5.57 18.55 0.83
C GLY A 590 5.25 17.56 1.95
N LYS A 591 4.58 18.00 3.01
CA LYS A 591 4.37 17.19 4.23
C LYS A 591 3.13 16.29 4.16
N GLY A 592 2.06 16.72 3.50
CA GLY A 592 0.85 15.92 3.36
C GLY A 592 0.26 15.47 4.71
N HIS A 593 0.40 14.19 5.03
CA HIS A 593 -0.10 13.56 6.26
C HIS A 593 0.88 13.61 7.43
N GLU A 594 2.12 14.08 7.22
CA GLU A 594 3.14 14.09 8.28
C GLU A 594 2.74 15.04 9.43
N GLU A 595 2.75 14.52 10.66
CA GLU A 595 2.41 15.26 11.88
C GLU A 595 3.65 15.71 12.68
N THR A 596 4.84 15.66 12.08
CA THR A 596 6.08 16.05 12.75
C THR A 596 6.93 16.94 11.87
N GLN A 597 7.77 17.79 12.47
CA GLN A 597 8.75 18.59 11.77
C GLN A 597 10.15 18.41 12.39
N GLU A 598 11.15 18.07 11.57
CA GLU A 598 12.54 17.89 12.02
C GLU A 598 13.41 19.11 11.66
N ILE A 599 13.90 19.82 12.69
CA ILE A 599 14.83 20.96 12.55
C ILE A 599 15.99 20.77 13.54
N ASN A 600 17.23 20.79 13.05
CA ASN A 600 18.44 20.55 13.86
C ASN A 600 18.40 19.24 14.67
N ARG A 601 17.80 18.18 14.10
CA ARG A 601 17.54 16.87 14.74
C ARG A 601 16.55 16.90 15.91
N GLU A 602 15.92 18.03 16.17
CA GLU A 602 14.79 18.12 17.07
C GLU A 602 13.51 17.85 16.27
N VAL A 603 12.73 16.86 16.72
CA VAL A 603 11.45 16.49 16.12
C VAL A 603 10.36 17.07 17.00
N THR A 604 9.57 17.98 16.45
CA THR A 604 8.42 18.60 17.12
C THR A 604 7.12 18.21 16.44
N HIS A 605 6.02 18.19 17.19
CA HIS A 605 4.67 18.01 16.62
C HIS A 605 4.34 19.19 15.70
N PHE A 606 3.90 18.89 14.47
CA PHE A 606 3.46 19.88 13.50
C PHE A 606 2.59 19.22 12.43
N SER A 607 1.34 19.65 12.28
CA SER A 607 0.43 19.17 11.23
C SER A 607 -0.12 20.32 10.39
N ASP A 608 0.06 20.25 9.07
CA ASP A 608 -0.54 21.21 8.12
C ASP A 608 -2.07 21.26 8.29
N TYR A 609 -2.70 20.10 8.50
CA TYR A 609 -4.13 19.96 8.71
C TYR A 609 -4.60 20.70 9.96
N GLU A 610 -3.91 20.51 11.09
CA GLU A 610 -4.25 21.17 12.35
C GLU A 610 -4.12 22.70 12.24
N VAL A 611 -3.03 23.19 11.63
CA VAL A 611 -2.83 24.63 11.43
C VAL A 611 -3.94 25.24 10.58
N VAL A 612 -4.35 24.58 9.50
CA VAL A 612 -5.48 25.03 8.68
C VAL A 612 -6.76 25.14 9.51
N HIS A 613 -7.07 24.12 10.31
CA HIS A 613 -8.27 24.16 11.18
C HIS A 613 -8.17 25.24 12.26
N GLU A 614 -7.00 25.50 12.82
CA GLU A 614 -6.81 26.59 13.77
C GLU A 614 -7.12 27.98 13.18
N ILE A 615 -6.88 28.17 11.87
CA ILE A 615 -7.14 29.45 11.19
C ILE A 615 -8.64 29.68 10.97
N TYR A 616 -9.42 28.63 10.70
CA TYR A 616 -10.83 28.72 10.30
C TYR A 616 -11.84 28.27 11.37
N LYS A 617 -11.36 28.02 12.60
CA LYS A 617 -12.18 27.71 13.78
C LYS A 617 -13.10 28.83 14.24
#